data_AF-A0A286CUU5-F1
#
_entry.id   AF-A0A286CUU5-F1
#
_cell.length_a   1.000
_cell.length_b   1.000
_cell.length_c   1.000
_cell.angle_alpha   90.00
_cell.angle_beta   90.00
_cell.angle_gamma   90.00
#
_symmetry.space_group_name_H-M   'P 1'
#
loop_
_entity.id
_entity.type
_entity.pdbx_description
1 polymer ?
#
loop_
_entity_poly.entity_id
_entity_poly.type
_entity_poly.pdbx_seq_one_letter_code
_entity_poly.pdbx_strand_id
1 'polypeptide(L)'
;MGCMRTALLRGLPAALLTVLYLTGTPAHAAETVPLTEAVASLPLAAESRDGYTREAFKHWNSGDDPADGCSTRSEVLIHEAVEPPTVGPRCRLTGGSWWSYYDH
;
A
#
# COMPACT_ATOMS: atom_id res chain seq x y z
N MET A 1 -5.46 74.32 -23.90
CA MET A 1 -4.00 74.21 -23.64
C MET A 1 -3.75 74.53 -22.17
N GLY A 2 -3.25 73.59 -21.38
CA GLY A 2 -2.89 73.87 -19.98
C GLY A 2 -2.64 72.62 -19.11
N CYS A 3 -1.44 72.07 -19.26
CA CYS A 3 -0.69 71.18 -18.36
C CYS A 3 -1.36 69.98 -17.66
N MET A 4 -0.92 68.81 -18.11
CA MET A 4 -1.07 67.46 -17.58
C MET A 4 -0.60 67.35 -16.11
N ARG A 5 -1.48 66.85 -15.23
CA ARG A 5 -1.14 66.41 -13.86
C ARG A 5 -0.60 64.99 -13.91
N THR A 6 0.72 64.81 -13.94
CA THR A 6 1.36 63.50 -13.80
C THR A 6 1.69 63.26 -12.32
N ALA A 7 0.78 62.62 -11.60
CA ALA A 7 1.09 62.04 -10.30
C ALA A 7 0.35 60.72 -10.22
N LEU A 8 1.10 59.61 -10.36
CA LEU A 8 0.77 58.19 -10.15
C LEU A 8 1.94 57.47 -10.86
N LEU A 9 2.65 56.46 -10.34
CA LEU A 9 2.34 55.47 -9.34
C LEU A 9 3.63 55.12 -8.57
N ARG A 10 3.68 55.36 -7.26
CA ARG A 10 4.68 54.75 -6.35
C ARG A 10 4.02 53.98 -5.21
N GLY A 11 2.85 53.39 -5.46
CA GLY A 11 2.01 52.76 -4.43
C GLY A 11 1.72 51.27 -4.64
N LEU A 12 2.27 50.60 -5.66
CA LEU A 12 1.89 49.22 -5.98
C LEU A 12 2.53 48.08 -5.17
N PRO A 13 3.69 48.18 -4.48
CA PRO A 13 4.28 46.98 -3.87
C PRO A 13 3.56 46.55 -2.58
N ALA A 14 2.93 47.48 -1.86
CA ALA A 14 2.31 47.18 -0.56
C ALA A 14 0.97 46.45 -0.69
N ALA A 15 0.17 46.78 -1.71
CA ALA A 15 -1.16 46.20 -1.89
C ALA A 15 -1.12 44.71 -2.29
N LEU A 16 -0.09 44.28 -3.02
CA LEU A 16 0.06 42.89 -3.46
C LEU A 16 0.41 41.94 -2.30
N LEU A 17 1.22 42.38 -1.34
CA LEU A 17 1.55 41.57 -0.17
C LEU A 17 0.33 41.36 0.74
N THR A 18 -0.49 42.38 0.98
CA THR A 18 -1.70 42.25 1.81
C THR A 18 -2.70 41.24 1.26
N VAL A 19 -2.84 41.15 -0.08
CA VAL A 19 -3.75 40.17 -0.70
C VAL A 19 -3.25 38.74 -0.51
N LEU A 20 -1.94 38.49 -0.60
CA LEU A 20 -1.36 37.15 -0.39
C LEU A 20 -1.53 36.64 1.05
N TYR A 21 -1.46 37.52 2.05
CA TYR A 21 -1.63 37.13 3.46
C TYR A 21 -3.08 36.77 3.81
N LEU A 22 -4.08 37.31 3.10
CA LEU A 22 -5.51 37.09 3.37
C LEU A 22 -6.09 35.84 2.67
N THR A 23 -5.42 35.33 1.63
CA THR A 23 -5.88 34.15 0.86
C THR A 23 -5.07 32.88 1.16
N GLY A 24 -4.10 32.93 2.08
CA GLY A 24 -3.37 31.74 2.50
C GLY A 24 -4.31 30.81 3.26
N THR A 25 -4.58 29.61 2.72
CA THR A 25 -5.27 28.57 3.50
C THR A 25 -4.40 28.22 4.70
N PRO A 26 -4.95 28.10 5.92
CA PRO A 26 -4.18 27.65 7.06
C PRO A 26 -3.51 26.32 6.70
N ALA A 27 -2.22 26.20 7.00
CA ALA A 27 -1.54 24.92 6.85
C ALA A 27 -2.18 23.95 7.85
N HIS A 28 -3.03 23.06 7.36
CA HIS A 28 -3.51 21.93 8.16
C HIS A 28 -2.34 20.98 8.35
N ALA A 29 -1.81 20.94 9.58
CA ALA A 29 -0.91 19.87 9.96
C ALA A 29 -1.68 18.55 9.79
N ALA A 30 -1.03 17.55 9.17
CA ALA A 30 -1.60 16.21 9.11
C ALA A 30 -1.87 15.75 10.55
N GLU A 31 -3.09 15.29 10.81
CA GLU A 31 -3.43 14.70 12.10
C GLU A 31 -2.59 13.44 12.28
N THR A 32 -1.76 13.44 13.33
CA THR A 32 -0.92 12.29 13.65
C THR A 32 -1.73 11.30 14.47
N VAL A 33 -1.97 10.13 13.90
CA VAL A 33 -2.65 9.02 14.57
C VAL A 33 -1.59 8.03 15.08
N PRO A 34 -1.75 7.42 16.27
CA PRO A 34 -0.89 6.33 16.70
C PRO A 34 -0.82 5.22 15.65
N LEU A 35 0.38 4.65 15.42
CA LEU A 35 0.59 3.63 14.38
C LEU A 35 -0.37 2.44 14.52
N THR A 36 -0.60 1.99 15.76
CA THR A 36 -1.50 0.88 16.05
C THR A 36 -2.94 1.16 15.62
N GLU A 37 -3.43 2.39 15.85
CA GLU A 37 -4.76 2.84 15.42
C GLU A 37 -4.83 3.00 13.90
N ALA A 38 -3.77 3.51 13.27
CA ALA A 38 -3.69 3.64 11.82
C ALA A 38 -3.74 2.26 11.12
N VAL A 39 -2.98 1.27 11.62
CA VAL A 39 -3.01 -0.10 11.09
C VAL A 39 -4.39 -0.74 11.30
N ALA A 40 -4.98 -0.58 12.49
CA ALA A 40 -6.31 -1.12 12.78
C ALA A 40 -7.42 -0.48 11.92
N SER A 41 -7.21 0.73 11.40
CA SER A 41 -8.16 1.42 10.52
C SER A 41 -8.12 0.95 9.06
N LEU A 42 -7.17 0.09 8.68
CA LEU A 42 -7.06 -0.41 7.31
C LEU A 42 -8.28 -1.28 6.95
N PRO A 43 -8.95 -1.00 5.82
CA PRO A 43 -10.10 -1.79 5.41
C PRO A 43 -9.66 -3.21 5.02
N LEU A 44 -10.36 -4.20 5.55
CA LEU A 44 -10.20 -5.59 5.14
C LEU A 44 -10.98 -5.82 3.84
N ALA A 45 -10.34 -6.48 2.88
CA ALA A 45 -10.94 -6.88 1.63
C ALA A 45 -10.51 -8.31 1.28
N ALA A 46 -11.28 -8.95 0.40
CA ALA A 46 -10.85 -10.22 -0.17
C ALA A 46 -9.58 -10.00 -1.02
N GLU A 47 -8.65 -10.95 -0.95
CA GLU A 47 -7.46 -10.98 -1.79
C GLU A 47 -7.85 -10.91 -3.28
N SER A 48 -7.33 -9.90 -4.00
CA SER A 48 -7.45 -9.84 -5.45
C SER A 48 -6.25 -10.52 -6.10
N ARG A 49 -6.53 -11.34 -7.12
CA ARG A 49 -5.52 -12.01 -7.95
C ARG A 49 -5.46 -11.42 -9.35
N ASP A 50 -6.12 -10.29 -9.58
CA ASP A 50 -6.19 -9.67 -10.90
C ASP A 50 -4.79 -9.27 -11.38
N GLY A 51 -4.47 -9.62 -12.63
CA GLY A 51 -3.14 -9.38 -13.21
C GLY A 51 -2.04 -10.35 -12.74
N TYR A 52 -2.29 -11.23 -11.77
CA TYR A 52 -1.33 -12.27 -11.39
C TYR A 52 -1.34 -13.41 -12.42
N THR A 53 -0.19 -13.64 -13.05
CA THR A 53 0.09 -14.85 -13.85
C THR A 53 1.26 -15.60 -13.23
N ARG A 54 1.10 -16.89 -12.96
CA ARG A 54 2.16 -17.68 -12.31
C ARG A 54 3.37 -17.84 -13.24
N GLU A 55 3.09 -17.94 -14.52
CA GLU A 55 4.04 -18.20 -15.60
C GLU A 55 5.04 -17.05 -15.78
N ALA A 56 4.71 -15.84 -15.27
CA ALA A 56 5.65 -14.72 -15.26
C ALA A 56 6.82 -14.90 -14.27
N PHE A 57 6.74 -15.87 -13.34
CA PHE A 57 7.73 -16.08 -12.29
C PHE A 57 8.59 -17.32 -12.55
N LYS A 58 9.77 -17.13 -13.15
CA LYS A 58 10.69 -18.20 -13.57
C LYS A 58 11.18 -19.14 -12.45
N HIS A 59 11.09 -18.73 -11.19
CA HIS A 59 11.62 -19.48 -10.04
C HIS A 59 10.61 -20.47 -9.46
N TRP A 60 9.38 -20.49 -9.98
CA TRP A 60 8.41 -21.50 -9.59
C TRP A 60 8.84 -22.87 -10.12
N ASN A 61 9.19 -23.79 -9.22
CA ASN A 61 9.68 -25.12 -9.59
C ASN A 61 8.82 -26.25 -8.98
N SER A 62 9.06 -27.47 -9.44
CA SER A 62 8.30 -28.67 -9.07
C SER A 62 8.73 -29.29 -7.73
N GLY A 63 9.41 -28.53 -6.88
CA GLY A 63 9.82 -29.03 -5.58
C GLY A 63 10.97 -30.04 -5.62
N ASP A 64 11.06 -30.83 -4.56
CA ASP A 64 12.08 -31.86 -4.34
C ASP A 64 11.79 -33.14 -5.15
N ASP A 65 10.51 -33.53 -5.28
CA ASP A 65 10.09 -34.65 -6.14
C ASP A 65 9.27 -34.15 -7.36
N PRO A 66 9.86 -34.03 -8.55
CA PRO A 66 9.17 -33.53 -9.73
C PRO A 66 7.97 -34.39 -10.20
N ALA A 67 7.81 -35.61 -9.70
CA ALA A 67 6.77 -36.54 -10.12
C ALA A 67 5.50 -36.50 -9.25
N ASP A 68 5.54 -35.90 -8.06
CA ASP A 68 4.41 -35.90 -7.12
C ASP A 68 3.35 -34.81 -7.40
N GLY A 69 3.71 -33.82 -8.22
CA GLY A 69 2.86 -32.68 -8.58
C GLY A 69 2.73 -31.62 -7.49
N CYS A 70 3.53 -31.69 -6.42
CA CYS A 70 3.77 -30.63 -5.47
C CYS A 70 4.76 -29.62 -6.05
N SER A 71 4.55 -28.33 -5.77
CA SER A 71 5.58 -27.32 -6.01
C SER A 71 6.27 -27.00 -4.69
N THR A 72 7.48 -26.41 -4.72
CA THR A 72 8.22 -26.02 -3.50
C THR A 72 7.34 -25.30 -2.48
N ARG A 73 6.43 -24.42 -2.93
CA ARG A 73 5.49 -23.75 -2.04
C ARG A 73 4.65 -24.75 -1.24
N SER A 74 4.06 -25.74 -1.90
CA SER A 74 3.20 -26.71 -1.23
C SER A 74 4.02 -27.59 -0.28
N GLU A 75 5.25 -27.95 -0.65
CA GLU A 75 6.15 -28.73 0.20
C GLU A 75 6.51 -27.97 1.48
N VAL A 76 6.88 -26.68 1.35
CA VAL A 76 7.15 -25.82 2.50
C VAL A 76 5.91 -25.67 3.38
N LEU A 77 4.73 -25.46 2.78
CA LEU A 77 3.48 -25.37 3.54
C LEU A 77 3.17 -26.67 4.29
N ILE A 78 3.45 -27.84 3.72
CA ILE A 78 3.29 -29.11 4.43
C ILE A 78 4.31 -29.24 5.56
N HIS A 79 5.58 -28.88 5.30
CA HIS A 79 6.69 -29.02 6.23
C HIS A 79 6.58 -28.11 7.46
N GLU A 80 6.13 -26.87 7.26
CA GLU A 80 6.08 -25.84 8.32
C GLU A 80 4.71 -25.79 9.03
N ALA A 81 3.77 -26.65 8.66
CA ALA A 81 2.46 -26.68 9.28
C ALA A 81 2.55 -27.16 10.74
N VAL A 82 1.90 -26.43 11.64
CA VAL A 82 1.67 -26.83 13.03
C VAL A 82 0.58 -27.91 13.06
N GLU A 83 -0.57 -27.61 12.44
CA GLU A 83 -1.59 -28.61 12.15
C GLU A 83 -1.53 -28.98 10.67
N PRO A 84 -1.32 -30.27 10.32
CA PRO A 84 -1.17 -30.67 8.93
C PRO A 84 -2.41 -30.35 8.07
N PRO A 85 -2.24 -29.79 6.86
CA PRO A 85 -3.34 -29.61 5.92
C PRO A 85 -3.76 -30.97 5.32
N THR A 86 -4.99 -31.03 4.81
CA THR A 86 -5.38 -32.13 3.92
C THR A 86 -4.75 -31.93 2.54
N VAL A 87 -4.10 -32.97 2.02
CA VAL A 87 -3.45 -32.96 0.70
C VAL A 87 -4.34 -33.67 -0.31
N GLY A 88 -4.90 -32.91 -1.26
CA GLY A 88 -5.69 -33.43 -2.36
C GLY A 88 -4.86 -33.71 -3.63
N PRO A 89 -5.51 -34.14 -4.72
CA PRO A 89 -4.87 -34.36 -6.01
C PRO A 89 -4.07 -33.14 -6.47
N ARG A 90 -2.90 -33.37 -7.08
CA ARG A 90 -1.95 -32.33 -7.51
C ARG A 90 -1.54 -31.40 -6.36
N CYS A 91 -1.38 -31.96 -5.16
CA CYS A 91 -0.92 -31.26 -3.97
C CYS A 91 -1.76 -30.03 -3.59
N ARG A 92 -3.08 -30.10 -3.83
CA ARG A 92 -4.00 -29.04 -3.42
C ARG A 92 -4.22 -29.12 -1.91
N LEU A 93 -3.74 -28.12 -1.20
CA LEU A 93 -3.85 -28.04 0.27
C LEU A 93 -5.17 -27.40 0.69
N THR A 94 -5.80 -27.95 1.73
CA THR A 94 -6.97 -27.37 2.40
C THR A 94 -6.85 -27.51 3.91
N GLY A 95 -7.23 -26.46 4.65
CA GLY A 95 -7.04 -26.41 6.11
C GLY A 95 -5.57 -26.23 6.48
N GLY A 96 -5.21 -26.74 7.65
CA GLY A 96 -3.89 -26.59 8.26
C GLY A 96 -3.72 -25.28 9.04
N SER A 97 -2.71 -25.24 9.89
CA SER A 97 -2.32 -24.05 10.64
C SER A 97 -0.82 -23.87 10.58
N TRP A 98 -0.38 -22.62 10.59
CA TRP A 98 1.03 -22.23 10.56
C TRP A 98 1.24 -21.22 11.68
N TRP A 99 2.42 -21.25 12.29
CA TRP A 99 2.77 -20.27 13.28
C TRP A 99 3.33 -19.02 12.59
N SER A 100 2.78 -17.85 12.91
CA SER A 100 3.33 -16.56 12.50
C SER A 100 3.60 -15.73 13.74
N TYR A 101 4.79 -15.12 13.78
CA TYR A 101 5.18 -14.20 14.85
C TYR A 101 4.24 -12.99 14.96
N TYR A 102 3.53 -12.65 13.88
CA TYR A 102 2.65 -11.49 13.82
C TYR A 102 1.18 -11.81 14.15
N ASP A 103 0.86 -13.08 14.41
CA ASP A 103 -0.47 -13.51 14.81
C ASP A 103 -0.61 -13.28 16.33
N HIS A 104 -0.86 -12.02 16.71
CA HIS A 104 -1.03 -11.56 18.08
C HIS A 104 -2.51 -11.59 18.53
#